data_AF-A0A820DJN2-F1
#
_entry.id   AF-A0A820DJN2-F1
#
_cell.length_a   1.000
_cell.length_b   1.000
_cell.length_c   1.000
_cell.angle_alpha   90.00
_cell.angle_beta   90.00
_cell.angle_gamma   90.00
#
_symmetry.space_group_name_H-M   'P 1'
#
loop_
_entity.id
_entity.type
_entity.pdbx_description
1 polymer ?
#
loop_
_entity_poly.entity_id
_entity_poly.type
_entity_poly.pdbx_seq_one_letter_code
_entity_poly.pdbx_strand_id
1 'polypeptide(L)'
;MIPSSFVLMLAFVTNVQSLSVSDGIKRKIEWDTLKIRWGPDPSVSNDEVYVRQPRTVQQALQEQYKPLPDTLGEQCVGKTTIGYRYWKGNDTGAILIFDKQGTIAGVQIAFPRSSIKGNHYSFGTQKMFNTEMINGIAMYTLTAYFIEPPLICTVGRTLSQLEREGTGTGLFLQNGTNPMIDSIELPLWENDMGKTKWVKGGCFKTMGDYFFFSQSSFFSAHHDHLKFKGQLSGFGWAIVANLNFSRRTERVLTPAISTFLIPVPTCIPKLNDELGGFTTQHIYFNTNPANLEC
;
A
#
# COMPACT_ATOMS: atom_id res chain seq x y z
N MET A 1 -60.48 57.04 -2.19
CA MET A 1 -61.29 55.82 -1.97
C MET A 1 -60.92 54.82 -3.05
N ILE A 2 -60.26 53.73 -2.64
CA ILE A 2 -60.13 52.41 -3.32
C ILE A 2 -61.49 51.69 -3.07
N PRO A 3 -61.98 50.62 -3.77
CA PRO A 3 -61.40 49.67 -4.77
C PRO A 3 -62.37 49.36 -5.95
N SER A 4 -62.22 48.42 -6.90
CA SER A 4 -61.64 47.06 -6.96
C SER A 4 -61.42 46.71 -8.46
N SER A 5 -60.21 46.34 -8.90
CA SER A 5 -59.69 44.96 -9.02
C SER A 5 -60.39 44.08 -10.08
N PHE A 6 -59.82 44.06 -11.29
CA PHE A 6 -59.88 42.91 -12.21
C PHE A 6 -58.48 42.27 -12.25
N VAL A 7 -58.39 41.01 -11.83
CA VAL A 7 -57.17 40.20 -11.83
C VAL A 7 -57.13 39.43 -13.14
N LEU A 8 -56.11 39.68 -13.97
CA LEU A 8 -55.76 38.83 -15.11
C LEU A 8 -54.43 38.14 -14.77
N MET A 9 -54.46 36.83 -14.53
CA MET A 9 -53.26 36.02 -14.34
C MET A 9 -52.56 35.82 -15.70
N LEU A 10 -51.34 36.35 -15.82
CA LEU A 10 -50.37 35.88 -16.82
C LEU A 10 -49.67 34.64 -16.27
N ALA A 11 -49.85 33.49 -16.93
CA ALA A 11 -49.02 32.31 -16.72
C ALA A 11 -47.72 32.46 -17.52
N PHE A 12 -46.61 32.76 -16.82
CA PHE A 12 -45.27 32.61 -17.38
C PHE A 12 -44.87 31.14 -17.31
N VAL A 13 -44.79 30.49 -18.48
CA VAL A 13 -44.14 29.19 -18.64
C VAL A 13 -42.64 29.45 -18.72
N THR A 14 -41.92 29.37 -17.61
CA THR A 14 -40.46 29.28 -17.62
C THR A 14 -40.03 27.85 -17.39
N ASN A 15 -39.52 27.29 -18.48
CA ASN A 15 -38.81 26.04 -18.63
C ASN A 15 -37.69 25.93 -17.59
N VAL A 16 -37.88 25.14 -16.54
CA VAL A 16 -36.77 24.65 -15.71
C VAL A 16 -36.54 23.21 -16.11
N GLN A 17 -35.72 23.01 -17.14
CA GLN A 17 -35.10 21.72 -17.36
C GLN A 17 -34.26 21.42 -16.12
N SER A 18 -34.71 20.45 -15.34
CA SER A 18 -33.93 19.84 -14.27
C SER A 18 -32.65 19.30 -14.89
N LEU A 19 -31.54 20.03 -14.74
CA LEU A 19 -30.21 19.48 -14.88
C LEU A 19 -30.07 18.41 -13.80
N SER A 20 -30.28 17.15 -14.17
CA SER A 20 -29.83 16.02 -13.40
C SER A 20 -28.30 16.05 -13.39
N VAL A 21 -27.72 16.77 -12.44
CA VAL A 21 -26.31 16.63 -12.08
C VAL A 21 -26.19 15.26 -11.41
N SER A 22 -26.09 14.22 -12.22
CA SER A 22 -25.54 12.94 -11.80
C SER A 22 -24.02 12.99 -11.95
N ASP A 23 -23.38 14.00 -11.36
CA ASP A 23 -21.99 13.85 -10.96
C ASP A 23 -22.03 12.94 -9.74
N GLY A 24 -21.90 11.63 -10.01
CA GLY A 24 -21.75 10.65 -8.96
C GLY A 24 -20.60 11.08 -8.06
N ILE A 25 -20.91 11.44 -6.82
CA ILE A 25 -19.92 11.71 -5.78
C ILE A 25 -19.07 10.45 -5.66
N LYS A 26 -17.93 10.41 -6.38
CA LYS A 26 -16.88 9.43 -6.14
C LYS A 26 -16.45 9.68 -4.70
N ARG A 27 -16.78 8.74 -3.81
CA ARG A 27 -16.34 8.80 -2.41
C ARG A 27 -14.83 9.02 -2.41
N LYS A 28 -14.37 10.03 -1.68
CA LYS A 28 -12.95 10.34 -1.54
C LYS A 28 -12.33 9.34 -0.57
N ILE A 29 -11.20 8.76 -0.93
CA ILE A 29 -10.41 7.93 -0.03
C ILE A 29 -9.56 8.82 0.90
N GLU A 30 -9.52 8.51 2.20
CA GLU A 30 -8.78 9.32 3.19
C GLU A 30 -7.40 8.71 3.47
N TRP A 31 -6.41 9.09 2.67
CA TRP A 31 -5.02 8.67 2.84
C TRP A 31 -4.16 9.83 3.33
N ASP A 32 -4.45 10.36 4.50
CA ASP A 32 -3.81 11.60 5.00
C ASP A 32 -2.41 11.39 5.59
N THR A 33 -1.95 10.14 5.69
CA THR A 33 -0.60 9.82 6.17
C THR A 33 0.00 8.64 5.41
N LEU A 34 1.28 8.37 5.68
CA LEU A 34 1.95 7.13 5.37
C LEU A 34 2.69 6.70 6.63
N LYS A 35 2.37 5.53 7.18
CA LYS A 35 3.04 4.96 8.35
C LYS A 35 3.45 3.53 8.03
N ILE A 36 4.65 3.15 8.43
CA ILE A 36 5.17 1.79 8.26
C ILE A 36 5.54 1.26 9.63
N ARG A 37 5.29 -0.04 9.82
CA ARG A 37 5.45 -0.83 11.05
C ARG A 37 4.15 -0.91 11.86
N TRP A 38 4.00 -2.03 12.56
CA TRP A 38 3.09 -2.20 13.67
C TRP A 38 3.84 -2.70 14.91
N GLY A 39 3.33 -2.36 16.09
CA GLY A 39 3.81 -2.90 17.36
C GLY A 39 2.65 -3.11 18.34
N PRO A 40 2.58 -4.27 19.03
CA PRO A 40 1.50 -4.58 19.96
C PRO A 40 1.64 -3.88 21.31
N ASP A 41 2.82 -3.35 21.63
CA ASP A 41 3.13 -2.86 22.96
C ASP A 41 2.47 -1.49 23.21
N PRO A 42 1.43 -1.42 24.06
CA PRO A 42 0.72 -0.17 24.33
C PRO A 42 1.54 0.81 25.18
N SER A 43 2.66 0.37 25.76
CA SER A 43 3.57 1.23 26.53
C SER A 43 4.54 2.01 25.64
N VAL A 44 4.70 1.61 24.38
CA VAL A 44 5.54 2.29 23.40
C VAL A 44 4.72 3.37 22.68
N SER A 45 5.34 4.52 22.44
CA SER A 45 4.65 5.63 21.78
C SER A 45 4.15 5.23 20.38
N ASN A 46 2.96 5.72 20.00
CA ASN A 46 2.38 5.42 18.67
C ASN A 46 3.32 5.80 17.52
N ASP A 47 4.15 6.81 17.68
CA ASP A 47 5.10 7.24 16.63
C ASP A 47 6.31 6.31 16.50
N GLU A 48 6.58 5.46 17.50
CA GLU A 48 7.62 4.41 17.45
C GLU A 48 7.12 3.09 16.86
N VAL A 49 5.83 2.77 17.08
CA VAL A 49 5.21 1.53 16.57
C VAL A 49 4.51 1.72 15.23
N TYR A 50 4.06 2.93 14.90
CA TYR A 50 3.48 3.33 13.61
C TYR A 50 4.28 4.49 13.01
N VAL A 51 5.50 4.19 12.58
CA VAL A 51 6.46 5.22 12.25
C VAL A 51 6.07 5.93 10.95
N ARG A 52 5.80 7.23 11.06
CA ARG A 52 5.48 8.10 9.93
C ARG A 52 6.62 8.13 8.91
N GLN A 53 6.23 8.18 7.64
CA GLN A 53 7.13 8.32 6.51
C GLN A 53 6.93 9.69 5.85
N PRO A 54 7.99 10.31 5.31
CA PRO A 54 7.90 11.53 4.54
C PRO A 54 7.09 11.30 3.25
N ARG A 55 6.33 12.31 2.82
CA ARG A 55 5.51 12.24 1.60
C ARG A 55 6.00 13.14 0.47
N THR A 56 7.10 13.84 0.71
CA THR A 56 7.81 14.64 -0.29
C THR A 56 9.31 14.36 -0.19
N VAL A 57 10.03 14.54 -1.30
CA VAL A 57 11.51 14.44 -1.31
C VAL A 57 12.12 15.46 -0.34
N GLN A 58 11.56 16.67 -0.23
CA GLN A 58 12.04 17.68 0.71
C GLN A 58 11.98 17.19 2.16
N GLN A 59 10.83 16.63 2.59
CA GLN A 59 10.70 16.02 3.92
C GLN A 59 11.64 14.82 4.08
N ALA A 60 11.78 14.00 3.04
CA ALA A 60 12.65 12.83 3.09
C ALA A 60 14.11 13.21 3.34
N LEU A 61 14.61 14.21 2.62
CA LEU A 61 15.97 14.74 2.81
C LEU A 61 16.16 15.34 4.21
N GLN A 62 15.17 16.09 4.72
CA GLN A 62 15.18 16.61 6.10
C GLN A 62 15.22 15.49 7.13
N GLU A 63 14.52 14.39 6.86
CA GLU A 63 14.51 13.18 7.68
C GLU A 63 15.69 12.22 7.39
N GLN A 64 16.72 12.70 6.68
CA GLN A 64 17.97 11.99 6.37
C GLN A 64 17.80 10.76 5.45
N TYR A 65 16.72 10.70 4.68
CA TYR A 65 16.66 9.79 3.54
C TYR A 65 17.62 10.26 2.46
N LYS A 66 18.16 9.32 1.70
CA LYS A 66 19.08 9.55 0.59
C LYS A 66 18.64 8.71 -0.61
N PRO A 67 18.97 9.10 -1.84
CA PRO A 67 18.76 8.24 -2.99
C PRO A 67 19.37 6.85 -2.77
N LEU A 68 18.72 5.82 -3.29
CA LEU A 68 19.33 4.49 -3.39
C LEU A 68 20.66 4.57 -4.19
N PRO A 69 21.65 3.75 -3.83
CA PRO A 69 22.98 3.74 -4.42
C PRO A 69 22.95 3.20 -5.86
N ASP A 70 24.11 3.16 -6.52
CA ASP A 70 24.26 2.57 -7.85
C ASP A 70 23.35 3.20 -8.91
N THR A 71 23.06 4.50 -8.79
CA THR A 71 22.11 5.29 -9.62
C THR A 71 20.64 4.85 -9.53
N LEU A 72 20.33 3.82 -8.74
CA LEU A 72 18.98 3.26 -8.59
C LEU A 72 17.97 4.26 -8.02
N GLY A 73 18.43 5.22 -7.22
CA GLY A 73 17.62 6.28 -6.66
C GLY A 73 17.54 7.54 -7.51
N GLU A 74 18.48 7.73 -8.45
CA GLU A 74 18.63 8.93 -9.27
C GLU A 74 17.89 8.82 -10.61
N GLN A 75 17.55 7.60 -11.03
CA GLN A 75 16.78 7.34 -12.23
C GLN A 75 15.30 7.20 -11.88
N CYS A 76 14.46 7.99 -12.56
CA CYS A 76 13.02 7.80 -12.44
C CYS A 76 12.57 6.52 -13.13
N VAL A 77 13.05 6.25 -14.36
CA VAL A 77 12.73 5.02 -15.09
C VAL A 77 13.89 4.05 -14.92
N GLY A 78 13.75 3.13 -13.96
CA GLY A 78 14.69 2.04 -13.76
C GLY A 78 14.37 0.81 -14.60
N LYS A 79 15.21 -0.24 -14.47
CA LYS A 79 15.05 -1.51 -15.18
C LYS A 79 13.76 -2.26 -14.81
N THR A 80 13.43 -2.26 -13.53
CA THR A 80 12.32 -3.02 -12.95
C THR A 80 11.42 -2.18 -12.06
N THR A 81 11.74 -0.91 -11.84
CA THR A 81 10.99 -0.03 -10.95
C THR A 81 10.87 1.34 -11.59
N ILE A 82 9.72 2.00 -11.40
CA ILE A 82 9.50 3.40 -11.81
C ILE A 82 9.39 4.31 -10.56
N GLY A 83 9.89 5.53 -10.66
CA GLY A 83 10.00 6.53 -9.59
C GLY A 83 11.39 6.62 -8.96
N TYR A 84 11.68 7.78 -8.36
CA TYR A 84 12.92 8.06 -7.64
C TYR A 84 12.90 7.40 -6.27
N ARG A 85 13.95 6.66 -5.92
CA ARG A 85 13.93 5.77 -4.75
C ARG A 85 14.87 6.23 -3.66
N TYR A 86 14.36 6.28 -2.44
CA TYR A 86 15.07 6.80 -1.28
C TYR A 86 14.97 5.84 -0.10
N TRP A 87 16.06 5.71 0.64
CA TRP A 87 16.15 4.92 1.86
C TRP A 87 16.75 5.73 3.01
N LYS A 88 16.61 5.24 4.24
CA LYS A 88 17.18 5.88 5.43
C LYS A 88 18.08 4.89 6.16
N GLY A 89 19.30 5.31 6.49
CA GLY A 89 20.24 4.50 7.27
C GLY A 89 20.56 3.13 6.65
N ASN A 90 20.54 3.02 5.32
CA ASN A 90 20.70 1.75 4.58
C ASN A 90 19.64 0.68 4.89
N ASP A 91 18.49 1.07 5.46
CA ASP A 91 17.37 0.18 5.74
C ASP A 91 16.56 -0.07 4.46
N THR A 92 16.77 -1.24 3.85
CA THR A 92 16.00 -1.69 2.67
C THR A 92 14.61 -2.21 3.02
N GLY A 93 14.25 -2.22 4.30
CA GLY A 93 12.93 -2.64 4.75
C GLY A 93 11.84 -1.64 4.37
N ALA A 94 12.20 -0.38 4.15
CA ALA A 94 11.27 0.65 3.68
C ALA A 94 11.97 1.62 2.73
N ILE A 95 11.90 1.33 1.43
CA ILE A 95 12.35 2.20 0.35
C ILE A 95 11.14 3.02 -0.10
N LEU A 96 11.24 4.35 -0.03
CA LEU A 96 10.21 5.26 -0.49
C LEU A 96 10.42 5.58 -1.97
N ILE A 97 9.33 5.62 -2.72
CA ILE A 97 9.34 5.93 -4.15
C ILE A 97 8.62 7.26 -4.36
N PHE A 98 9.29 8.21 -5.00
CA PHE A 98 8.75 9.52 -5.34
C PHE A 98 8.56 9.67 -6.85
N ASP A 99 7.53 10.41 -7.24
CA ASP A 99 7.32 10.80 -8.64
C ASP A 99 8.29 11.93 -9.05
N LYS A 100 8.23 12.31 -10.34
CA LYS A 100 9.05 13.38 -10.91
C LYS A 100 8.88 14.76 -10.27
N GLN A 101 7.77 15.00 -9.59
CA GLN A 101 7.50 16.25 -8.88
C GLN A 101 7.98 16.19 -7.43
N GLY A 102 8.54 15.05 -7.00
CA GLY A 102 9.04 14.83 -5.66
C GLY A 102 7.96 14.48 -4.65
N THR A 103 6.77 14.04 -5.09
CA THR A 103 5.67 13.59 -4.24
C THR A 103 5.68 12.08 -4.10
N ILE A 104 5.29 11.54 -2.94
CA ILE A 104 5.26 10.09 -2.71
C ILE A 104 4.38 9.39 -3.78
N ALA A 105 4.92 8.34 -4.36
CA ALA A 105 4.31 7.57 -5.44
C ALA A 105 4.23 6.07 -5.12
N GLY A 106 4.95 5.59 -4.11
CA GLY A 106 4.91 4.19 -3.72
C GLY A 106 5.91 3.85 -2.60
N VAL A 107 5.95 2.57 -2.28
CA VAL A 107 6.90 1.96 -1.34
C VAL A 107 7.39 0.63 -1.87
N GLN A 108 8.62 0.28 -1.50
CA GLN A 108 9.25 -0.98 -1.84
C GLN A 108 9.91 -1.57 -0.59
N ILE A 109 9.79 -2.87 -0.42
CA ILE A 109 10.64 -3.65 0.49
C ILE A 109 11.65 -4.41 -0.34
N ALA A 110 12.91 -4.42 0.09
CA ALA A 110 13.97 -5.21 -0.51
C ALA A 110 14.69 -6.01 0.58
N PHE A 111 14.86 -7.30 0.36
CA PHE A 111 15.52 -8.20 1.31
C PHE A 111 16.55 -9.11 0.64
N PRO A 112 17.68 -9.43 1.31
CA PRO A 112 18.73 -10.22 0.70
C PRO A 112 18.24 -11.61 0.29
N ARG A 113 18.60 -12.07 -0.91
CA ARG A 113 18.30 -13.45 -1.32
C ARG A 113 18.92 -14.47 -0.36
N SER A 114 20.04 -14.13 0.26
CA SER A 114 20.72 -14.91 1.29
C SER A 114 19.96 -15.01 2.63
N SER A 115 18.94 -14.17 2.86
CA SER A 115 18.08 -14.26 4.06
C SER A 115 17.08 -15.41 3.97
N ILE A 116 16.85 -15.95 2.77
CA ILE A 116 15.98 -17.11 2.55
C ILE A 116 16.76 -18.38 2.87
N LYS A 117 16.27 -19.13 3.85
CA LYS A 117 16.85 -20.43 4.21
C LYS A 117 16.35 -21.52 3.27
N GLY A 118 17.21 -22.50 2.99
CA GLY A 118 16.87 -23.66 2.15
C GLY A 118 16.78 -23.34 0.66
N ASN A 119 16.68 -24.38 -0.15
CA ASN A 119 16.59 -24.27 -1.63
C ASN A 119 15.19 -24.63 -2.16
N HIS A 120 14.19 -24.77 -1.28
CA HIS A 120 12.90 -25.36 -1.62
C HIS A 120 11.86 -24.36 -2.13
N TYR A 121 12.11 -23.05 -1.96
CA TYR A 121 11.22 -22.01 -2.44
C TYR A 121 11.99 -20.91 -3.17
N SER A 122 11.59 -20.62 -4.41
CA SER A 122 12.19 -19.58 -5.24
C SER A 122 11.23 -18.41 -5.38
N PHE A 123 11.42 -17.36 -4.58
CA PHE A 123 10.61 -16.13 -4.68
C PHE A 123 10.65 -15.53 -6.09
N GLY A 124 11.79 -15.63 -6.79
CA GLY A 124 11.95 -15.10 -8.14
C GLY A 124 11.11 -15.78 -9.24
N THR A 125 10.42 -16.89 -8.95
CA THR A 125 9.47 -17.47 -9.91
C THR A 125 8.08 -16.82 -9.82
N GLN A 126 7.82 -16.05 -8.77
CA GLN A 126 6.57 -15.32 -8.61
C GLN A 126 6.66 -13.94 -9.26
N LYS A 127 5.69 -13.62 -10.11
CA LYS A 127 5.66 -12.38 -10.89
C LYS A 127 5.75 -11.09 -10.05
N MET A 128 5.26 -11.10 -8.81
CA MET A 128 5.33 -9.92 -7.94
C MET A 128 6.73 -9.64 -7.39
N PHE A 129 7.60 -10.66 -7.33
CA PHE A 129 8.97 -10.48 -6.89
C PHE A 129 9.86 -10.10 -8.07
N ASN A 130 10.60 -9.00 -7.90
CA ASN A 130 11.70 -8.65 -8.78
C ASN A 130 13.04 -8.94 -8.10
N THR A 131 14.10 -8.98 -8.89
CA THR A 131 15.47 -9.13 -8.39
C THR A 131 16.30 -7.93 -8.80
N GLU A 132 16.95 -7.30 -7.83
CA GLU A 132 17.82 -6.14 -8.04
C GLU A 132 19.13 -6.31 -7.28
N MET A 133 20.19 -5.66 -7.75
CA MET A 133 21.47 -5.55 -7.05
C MET A 133 21.50 -4.21 -6.34
N ILE A 134 21.54 -4.19 -5.00
CA ILE A 134 21.64 -2.96 -4.20
C ILE A 134 22.93 -3.05 -3.40
N ASN A 135 23.88 -2.13 -3.63
CA ASN A 135 25.23 -2.17 -3.01
C ASN A 135 25.92 -3.53 -3.22
N GLY A 136 25.81 -4.09 -4.44
CA GLY A 136 26.40 -5.39 -4.76
C GLY A 136 25.74 -6.60 -4.09
N ILE A 137 24.62 -6.42 -3.36
CA ILE A 137 23.85 -7.51 -2.77
C ILE A 137 22.63 -7.81 -3.64
N ALA A 138 22.45 -9.08 -4.00
CA ALA A 138 21.26 -9.53 -4.70
C ALA A 138 20.06 -9.55 -3.73
N MET A 139 19.05 -8.73 -4.04
CA MET A 139 17.83 -8.56 -3.25
C MET A 139 16.62 -9.11 -4.01
N TYR A 140 15.66 -9.68 -3.28
CA TYR A 140 14.28 -9.77 -3.76
C TYR A 140 13.55 -8.47 -3.41
N THR A 141 12.68 -7.99 -4.29
CA THR A 141 11.89 -6.77 -4.08
C THR A 141 10.41 -7.01 -4.29
N LEU A 142 9.58 -6.34 -3.49
CA LEU A 142 8.14 -6.17 -3.69
C LEU A 142 7.83 -4.67 -3.72
N THR A 143 6.98 -4.27 -4.65
CA THR A 143 6.67 -2.85 -4.87
C THR A 143 5.17 -2.61 -4.90
N ALA A 144 4.73 -1.59 -4.16
CA ALA A 144 3.40 -1.01 -4.27
C ALA A 144 3.49 0.45 -4.72
N TYR A 145 2.61 0.84 -5.62
CA TYR A 145 2.42 2.22 -6.05
C TYR A 145 1.10 2.79 -5.53
N PHE A 146 1.11 4.07 -5.18
CA PHE A 146 -0.03 4.83 -4.66
C PHE A 146 -0.72 5.67 -5.74
N ILE A 147 -0.14 5.69 -6.94
CA ILE A 147 -0.69 6.31 -8.15
C ILE A 147 -0.41 5.39 -9.33
N GLU A 148 -1.13 5.60 -10.44
CA GLU A 148 -0.91 4.82 -11.66
C GLU A 148 0.55 4.91 -12.12
N PRO A 149 1.26 3.77 -12.29
CA PRO A 149 2.67 3.78 -12.63
C PRO A 149 3.05 4.61 -13.87
N PRO A 150 2.27 4.64 -14.97
CA PRO A 150 2.56 5.49 -16.13
C PRO A 150 2.66 6.99 -15.82
N LEU A 151 2.05 7.47 -14.73
CA LEU A 151 2.06 8.88 -14.35
C LEU A 151 3.31 9.29 -13.57
N ILE A 152 3.99 8.33 -12.92
CA ILE A 152 5.06 8.59 -11.93
C ILE A 152 6.22 9.41 -12.51
N CYS A 153 6.70 9.04 -13.70
CA CYS A 153 7.85 9.71 -14.33
C CYS A 153 7.49 10.65 -15.47
N THR A 154 6.21 10.74 -15.83
CA THR A 154 5.73 11.57 -16.96
C THR A 154 5.14 12.88 -16.47
N VAL A 155 4.15 12.82 -15.58
CA VAL A 155 3.41 13.97 -15.05
C VAL A 155 3.70 14.18 -13.57
N GLY A 156 3.63 13.13 -12.75
CA GLY A 156 3.72 13.20 -11.29
C GLY A 156 2.57 13.97 -10.65
N ARG A 157 2.70 14.25 -9.35
CA ARG A 157 1.72 15.02 -8.58
C ARG A 157 2.35 16.26 -7.94
N THR A 158 1.69 17.38 -8.12
CA THR A 158 2.01 18.63 -7.42
C THR A 158 1.70 18.53 -5.92
N LEU A 159 2.28 19.43 -5.11
CA LEU A 159 1.96 19.51 -3.67
C LEU A 159 0.46 19.75 -3.43
N SER A 160 -0.19 20.58 -4.23
CA SER A 160 -1.63 20.80 -4.10
C SER A 160 -2.46 19.57 -4.45
N GLN A 161 -1.98 18.69 -5.34
CA GLN A 161 -2.60 17.39 -5.58
C GLN A 161 -2.40 16.46 -4.37
N LEU A 162 -1.19 16.39 -3.80
CA LEU A 162 -0.93 15.65 -2.56
C LEU A 162 -1.85 16.09 -1.41
N GLU A 163 -2.06 17.39 -1.24
CA GLU A 163 -2.96 17.93 -0.20
C GLU A 163 -4.42 17.56 -0.44
N ARG A 164 -4.87 17.57 -1.70
CA ARG A 164 -6.26 17.24 -2.05
C ARG A 164 -6.53 15.75 -2.06
N GLU A 165 -5.61 14.94 -2.58
CA GLU A 165 -5.79 13.51 -2.84
C GLU A 165 -5.19 12.64 -1.73
N GLY A 166 -4.36 13.20 -0.86
CA GLY A 166 -3.62 12.43 0.14
C GLY A 166 -2.45 11.65 -0.48
N THR A 167 -1.99 10.62 0.22
CA THR A 167 -0.83 9.79 -0.14
C THR A 167 -0.97 9.13 -1.51
N GLY A 168 -2.18 8.95 -2.05
CA GLY A 168 -2.39 8.31 -3.34
C GLY A 168 -3.83 8.38 -3.82
N THR A 169 -4.03 7.99 -5.08
CA THR A 169 -5.33 7.89 -5.74
C THR A 169 -5.75 6.45 -6.03
N GLY A 170 -4.85 5.48 -5.81
CA GLY A 170 -5.08 4.05 -5.99
C GLY A 170 -3.99 3.22 -5.31
N LEU A 171 -4.15 1.90 -5.21
CA LEU A 171 -3.08 0.99 -4.78
C LEU A 171 -2.81 -0.01 -5.90
N PHE A 172 -1.57 -0.05 -6.36
CA PHE A 172 -1.15 -0.90 -7.46
C PHE A 172 0.00 -1.79 -7.00
N LEU A 173 -0.17 -3.10 -7.03
CA LEU A 173 0.90 -4.05 -6.75
C LEU A 173 1.64 -4.38 -8.04
N GLN A 174 2.95 -4.21 -8.05
CA GLN A 174 3.75 -4.61 -9.19
C GLN A 174 3.73 -6.13 -9.35
N ASN A 175 3.42 -6.60 -10.56
CA ASN A 175 3.23 -8.01 -10.90
C ASN A 175 3.96 -8.40 -12.20
N GLY A 176 5.19 -7.93 -12.32
CA GLY A 176 6.10 -8.21 -13.42
C GLY A 176 7.29 -7.26 -13.38
N THR A 177 8.09 -7.26 -14.45
CA THR A 177 9.27 -6.39 -14.56
C THR A 177 8.93 -5.01 -15.10
N ASN A 178 7.80 -4.83 -15.79
CA ASN A 178 7.40 -3.52 -16.31
C ASN A 178 6.19 -2.97 -15.55
N PRO A 179 6.37 -2.11 -14.52
CA PRO A 179 5.27 -1.63 -13.69
C PRO A 179 4.21 -0.82 -14.47
N MET A 180 4.53 -0.28 -15.66
CA MET A 180 3.57 0.48 -16.46
C MET A 180 2.44 -0.36 -17.06
N ILE A 181 2.66 -1.67 -17.24
CA ILE A 181 1.69 -2.60 -17.82
C ILE A 181 1.44 -3.83 -16.93
N ASP A 182 2.41 -4.17 -16.09
CA ASP A 182 2.39 -5.35 -15.21
C ASP A 182 2.10 -4.92 -13.76
N SER A 183 0.96 -4.27 -13.54
CA SER A 183 0.50 -3.91 -12.19
C SER A 183 -0.94 -4.37 -11.96
N ILE A 184 -1.24 -4.80 -10.73
CA ILE A 184 -2.58 -5.16 -10.29
C ILE A 184 -3.14 -4.00 -9.47
N GLU A 185 -4.17 -3.34 -10.00
CA GLU A 185 -4.95 -2.36 -9.23
C GLU A 185 -5.81 -3.06 -8.18
N LEU A 186 -5.79 -2.54 -6.96
CA LEU A 186 -6.54 -3.08 -5.84
C LEU A 186 -7.83 -2.29 -5.56
N PRO A 187 -8.91 -2.96 -5.14
CA PRO A 187 -10.15 -2.29 -4.76
C PRO A 187 -9.93 -1.36 -3.57
N LEU A 188 -10.49 -0.15 -3.68
CA LEU A 188 -10.40 0.88 -2.65
C LEU A 188 -11.51 0.81 -1.61
N TRP A 189 -12.62 0.11 -1.90
CA TRP A 189 -13.78 0.02 -1.03
C TRP A 189 -14.06 -1.43 -0.67
N GLU A 190 -14.43 -1.66 0.59
CA GLU A 190 -14.68 -3.02 1.09
C GLU A 190 -15.85 -3.69 0.33
N ASN A 191 -16.86 -2.92 -0.05
CA ASN A 191 -18.01 -3.42 -0.82
C ASN A 191 -17.66 -3.90 -2.23
N ASP A 192 -16.49 -3.51 -2.77
CA ASP A 192 -16.03 -3.98 -4.08
C ASP A 192 -15.28 -5.32 -3.98
N MET A 193 -14.91 -5.76 -2.77
CA MET A 193 -14.14 -6.98 -2.54
C MET A 193 -14.85 -8.24 -3.04
N GLY A 194 -16.18 -8.29 -2.95
CA GLY A 194 -16.99 -9.44 -3.40
C GLY A 194 -16.92 -9.73 -4.90
N LYS A 195 -16.36 -8.82 -5.70
CA LYS A 195 -16.13 -8.99 -7.15
C LYS A 195 -14.69 -9.42 -7.48
N THR A 196 -13.87 -9.62 -6.47
CA THR A 196 -12.44 -9.91 -6.61
C THR A 196 -12.10 -11.30 -6.10
N LYS A 197 -10.82 -11.70 -6.23
CA LYS A 197 -10.30 -12.92 -5.62
C LYS A 197 -9.82 -12.70 -4.18
N TRP A 198 -9.98 -11.52 -3.61
CA TRP A 198 -9.58 -11.27 -2.23
C TRP A 198 -10.60 -11.85 -1.27
N VAL A 199 -10.14 -12.66 -0.33
CA VAL A 199 -10.96 -13.37 0.65
C VAL A 199 -10.71 -12.77 2.02
N LYS A 200 -11.79 -12.53 2.77
CA LYS A 200 -11.71 -12.07 4.15
C LYS A 200 -11.06 -13.14 5.02
N GLY A 201 -9.99 -12.77 5.71
CA GLY A 201 -9.32 -13.59 6.71
C GLY A 201 -9.87 -13.30 8.10
N GLY A 202 -8.99 -13.29 9.08
CA GLY A 202 -9.30 -12.87 10.43
C GLY A 202 -9.22 -11.36 10.61
N CYS A 203 -9.56 -10.94 11.82
CA CYS A 203 -9.40 -9.56 12.23
C CYS A 203 -8.50 -9.49 13.46
N PHE A 204 -7.63 -8.48 13.49
CA PHE A 204 -6.73 -8.25 14.60
C PHE A 204 -6.94 -6.84 15.15
N LYS A 205 -7.19 -6.75 16.47
CA LYS A 205 -7.38 -5.48 17.16
C LYS A 205 -6.17 -4.57 16.94
N THR A 206 -6.38 -3.34 16.49
CA THR A 206 -5.34 -2.35 16.06
C THR A 206 -4.78 -2.53 14.65
N MET A 207 -5.25 -3.52 13.90
CA MET A 207 -4.82 -3.77 12.52
C MET A 207 -5.99 -3.85 11.52
N GLY A 208 -7.21 -4.06 12.00
CA GLY A 208 -8.43 -4.14 11.20
C GLY A 208 -8.70 -5.52 10.60
N ASP A 209 -9.69 -5.56 9.71
CA ASP A 209 -10.02 -6.75 8.92
C ASP A 209 -8.94 -7.01 7.86
N TYR A 210 -8.41 -8.23 7.84
CA TYR A 210 -7.47 -8.67 6.82
C TYR A 210 -8.21 -9.28 5.63
N PHE A 211 -7.80 -8.91 4.43
CA PHE A 211 -8.17 -9.64 3.21
C PHE A 211 -6.91 -10.15 2.53
N PHE A 212 -6.91 -11.41 2.10
CA PHE A 212 -5.80 -12.05 1.42
C PHE A 212 -6.20 -12.43 0.00
N PHE A 213 -5.28 -12.34 -0.95
CA PHE A 213 -5.56 -12.77 -2.30
C PHE A 213 -5.70 -14.29 -2.36
N SER A 214 -6.87 -14.77 -2.78
CA SER A 214 -7.14 -16.20 -3.01
C SER A 214 -6.39 -16.65 -4.26
N GLN A 215 -5.19 -17.16 -4.04
CA GLN A 215 -4.53 -17.97 -5.05
C GLN A 215 -5.08 -19.40 -4.96
N SER A 216 -5.42 -19.98 -6.11
CA SER A 216 -5.76 -21.41 -6.23
C SER A 216 -4.62 -22.32 -5.75
N SER A 217 -3.40 -21.78 -5.64
CA SER A 217 -2.31 -22.42 -4.93
C SER A 217 -2.23 -21.88 -3.51
N PHE A 218 -2.77 -22.67 -2.56
CA PHE A 218 -2.45 -22.65 -1.12
C PHE A 218 -0.95 -22.87 -0.83
N PHE A 219 -0.03 -22.36 -1.68
CA PHE A 219 1.38 -22.71 -1.79
C PHE A 219 2.33 -21.51 -1.99
N SER A 220 1.89 -20.26 -1.81
CA SER A 220 2.82 -19.12 -1.88
C SER A 220 3.47 -18.86 -0.52
N ALA A 221 4.80 -18.74 -0.49
CA ALA A 221 5.53 -18.21 0.68
C ALA A 221 5.36 -16.69 0.83
N HIS A 222 4.39 -16.10 0.14
CA HIS A 222 4.07 -14.69 0.13
C HIS A 222 2.56 -14.49 0.04
N HIS A 223 2.05 -13.55 0.84
CA HIS A 223 0.67 -13.09 0.80
C HIS A 223 0.63 -11.58 0.98
N ASP A 224 -0.01 -10.89 0.05
CA ASP A 224 -0.45 -9.53 0.28
C ASP A 224 -1.68 -9.55 1.18
N HIS A 225 -1.80 -8.53 2.03
CA HIS A 225 -3.02 -8.32 2.79
C HIS A 225 -3.51 -6.88 2.72
N LEU A 226 -4.83 -6.71 2.69
CA LEU A 226 -5.50 -5.42 2.69
C LEU A 226 -6.26 -5.22 3.99
N LYS A 227 -6.34 -3.95 4.40
CA LYS A 227 -6.99 -3.53 5.64
C LYS A 227 -8.09 -2.53 5.34
N PHE A 228 -9.30 -2.79 5.80
CA PHE A 228 -10.45 -1.93 5.54
C PHE A 228 -11.06 -1.37 6.84
N LYS A 229 -11.63 -0.17 6.72
CA LYS A 229 -12.60 0.43 7.63
C LYS A 229 -13.68 1.12 6.80
N GLY A 230 -14.43 0.33 6.03
CA GLY A 230 -15.29 0.80 4.92
C GLY A 230 -14.51 1.20 3.65
N GLN A 231 -13.31 1.76 3.80
CA GLN A 231 -12.33 2.02 2.73
C GLN A 231 -10.96 1.43 3.05
N LEU A 232 -10.15 1.22 2.02
CA LEU A 232 -8.78 0.72 2.14
C LEU A 232 -7.97 1.69 3.00
N SER A 233 -7.54 1.22 4.17
CA SER A 233 -6.89 2.00 5.22
C SER A 233 -5.40 1.64 5.40
N GLY A 234 -4.98 0.57 4.75
CA GLY A 234 -3.63 0.07 4.77
C GLY A 234 -3.51 -1.24 4.00
N PHE A 235 -2.29 -1.70 3.86
CA PHE A 235 -1.96 -2.97 3.24
C PHE A 235 -0.68 -3.51 3.88
N GLY A 236 -0.25 -4.69 3.46
CA GLY A 236 1.05 -5.16 3.85
C GLY A 236 1.46 -6.44 3.17
N TRP A 237 2.70 -6.80 3.47
CA TRP A 237 3.36 -8.01 2.98
C TRP A 237 3.35 -9.04 4.10
N ALA A 238 3.09 -10.29 3.77
CA ALA A 238 3.33 -11.43 4.63
C ALA A 238 4.25 -12.39 3.86
N ILE A 239 5.46 -12.60 4.36
CA ILE A 239 6.52 -13.36 3.71
C ILE A 239 6.92 -14.48 4.67
N VAL A 240 6.87 -15.72 4.21
CA VAL A 240 7.36 -16.88 4.96
C VAL A 240 8.89 -16.93 4.85
N ALA A 241 9.55 -16.10 5.64
CA ALA A 241 10.99 -16.06 5.82
C ALA A 241 11.33 -15.33 7.12
N ASN A 242 12.57 -15.49 7.60
CA ASN A 242 13.06 -14.69 8.70
C ASN A 242 13.75 -13.40 8.21
N LEU A 243 13.01 -12.30 8.17
CA LEU A 243 13.50 -11.03 7.64
C LEU A 243 13.95 -10.03 8.73
N ASN A 244 14.78 -10.48 9.68
CA ASN A 244 15.25 -9.65 10.80
C ASN A 244 16.30 -8.56 10.42
N PHE A 245 16.40 -8.20 9.15
CA PHE A 245 17.34 -7.18 8.68
C PHE A 245 16.83 -5.75 8.90
N SER A 246 15.53 -5.58 9.18
CA SER A 246 14.89 -4.27 9.34
C SER A 246 13.90 -4.25 10.50
N ARG A 247 13.87 -3.13 11.23
CA ARG A 247 12.86 -2.82 12.26
C ARG A 247 11.48 -2.50 11.66
N ARG A 248 11.37 -2.37 10.33
CA ARG A 248 10.14 -2.12 9.58
C ARG A 248 9.35 -3.39 9.28
N THR A 249 9.83 -4.52 9.78
CA THR A 249 9.21 -5.81 9.61
C THR A 249 8.92 -6.41 10.99
N GLU A 250 7.83 -7.17 11.10
CA GLU A 250 7.41 -7.82 12.32
C GLU A 250 7.51 -9.33 12.17
N ARG A 251 8.16 -9.98 13.14
CA ARG A 251 8.16 -11.43 13.23
C ARG A 251 6.87 -11.88 13.88
N VAL A 252 6.10 -12.71 13.19
CA VAL A 252 4.87 -13.30 13.70
C VAL A 252 5.21 -14.60 14.43
N LEU A 253 4.71 -14.76 15.65
CA LEU A 253 4.77 -16.03 16.36
C LEU A 253 3.81 -17.04 15.71
N THR A 254 4.24 -18.28 15.50
CA THR A 254 3.43 -19.30 14.79
C THR A 254 1.98 -19.41 15.28
N PRO A 255 1.67 -19.41 16.59
CA PRO A 255 0.29 -19.46 17.06
C PRO A 255 -0.58 -18.27 16.58
N ALA A 256 0.04 -17.09 16.44
CA ALA A 256 -0.64 -15.87 16.01
C ALA A 256 -0.98 -15.86 14.52
N ILE A 257 -0.40 -16.72 13.68
CA ILE A 257 -0.72 -16.77 12.24
C ILE A 257 -2.22 -17.09 12.03
N SER A 258 -2.77 -17.98 12.86
CA SER A 258 -4.16 -18.42 12.78
C SER A 258 -5.19 -17.35 13.17
N THR A 259 -4.77 -16.24 13.78
CA THR A 259 -5.70 -15.17 14.18
C THR A 259 -6.06 -14.25 13.03
N PHE A 260 -5.19 -14.13 12.02
CA PHE A 260 -5.42 -13.26 10.87
C PHE A 260 -5.50 -14.04 9.54
N LEU A 261 -4.81 -15.16 9.37
CA LEU A 261 -4.86 -15.94 8.12
C LEU A 261 -5.84 -17.11 8.27
N ILE A 262 -7.08 -16.93 7.77
CA ILE A 262 -8.17 -17.88 7.98
C ILE A 262 -8.81 -18.28 6.64
N PRO A 263 -8.84 -19.58 6.27
CA PRO A 263 -8.10 -20.67 6.90
C PRO A 263 -6.58 -20.52 6.68
N VAL A 264 -5.77 -21.01 7.61
CA VAL A 264 -4.31 -21.06 7.41
C VAL A 264 -4.01 -22.06 6.29
N PRO A 265 -3.32 -21.67 5.19
CA PRO A 265 -2.92 -22.60 4.15
C PRO A 265 -2.03 -23.70 4.72
N THR A 266 -2.26 -24.94 4.28
CA THR A 266 -1.56 -26.13 4.81
C THR A 266 -0.06 -26.11 4.57
N CYS A 267 0.43 -25.32 3.59
CA CYS A 267 1.85 -25.13 3.36
C CYS A 267 2.55 -24.27 4.43
N ILE A 268 1.82 -23.36 5.09
CA ILE A 268 2.42 -22.32 5.93
C ILE A 268 3.16 -22.89 7.12
N PRO A 269 2.62 -23.85 7.91
CA PRO A 269 3.37 -24.44 9.03
C PRO A 269 4.72 -25.03 8.58
N LYS A 270 4.70 -25.83 7.51
CA LYS A 270 5.91 -26.45 6.95
C LYS A 270 6.92 -25.42 6.45
N LEU A 271 6.47 -24.46 5.63
CA LEU A 271 7.34 -23.42 5.09
C LEU A 271 7.87 -22.50 6.18
N ASN A 272 7.09 -22.20 7.22
CA ASN A 272 7.52 -21.39 8.35
C ASN A 272 8.68 -22.05 9.09
N ASP A 273 8.61 -23.37 9.27
CA ASP A 273 9.69 -24.15 9.89
C ASP A 273 10.93 -24.23 8.98
N GLU A 274 10.73 -24.49 7.68
CA GLU A 274 11.82 -24.62 6.69
C GLU A 274 12.54 -23.29 6.39
N LEU A 275 11.79 -22.20 6.22
CA LEU A 275 12.29 -20.87 5.84
C LEU A 275 12.62 -19.99 7.07
N GLY A 276 12.35 -20.50 8.27
CA GLY A 276 12.81 -19.93 9.54
C GLY A 276 11.91 -18.86 10.18
N GLY A 277 10.71 -18.66 9.64
CA GLY A 277 9.70 -17.80 10.24
C GLY A 277 8.66 -17.26 9.26
N PHE A 278 7.77 -16.44 9.82
CA PHE A 278 6.75 -15.68 9.11
C PHE A 278 6.95 -14.21 9.48
N THR A 279 7.29 -13.40 8.50
CA THR A 279 7.47 -11.96 8.66
C THR A 279 6.32 -11.23 8.00
N THR A 280 5.80 -10.22 8.67
CA THR A 280 4.93 -9.22 8.06
C THR A 280 5.61 -7.87 7.94
N GLN A 281 5.07 -7.02 7.07
CA GLN A 281 5.27 -5.59 7.13
C GLN A 281 3.94 -4.93 6.88
N HIS A 282 3.59 -3.99 7.75
CA HIS A 282 2.34 -3.26 7.68
C HIS A 282 2.55 -1.81 7.24
N ILE A 283 1.71 -1.35 6.31
CA ILE A 283 1.67 0.02 5.80
C ILE A 283 0.27 0.58 6.02
N TYR A 284 0.19 1.78 6.58
CA TYR A 284 -1.06 2.42 6.96
C TYR A 284 -1.18 3.80 6.34
N PHE A 285 -2.40 4.13 5.90
CA PHE A 285 -2.75 5.44 5.34
C PHE A 285 -3.54 6.32 6.31
N ASN A 286 -4.01 5.74 7.42
CA ASN A 286 -4.86 6.40 8.40
C ASN A 286 -4.06 7.11 9.48
N THR A 287 -4.56 8.27 9.92
CA THR A 287 -3.93 9.10 10.95
C THR A 287 -3.75 8.35 12.28
N ASN A 288 -4.72 7.51 12.64
CA ASN A 288 -4.66 6.67 13.84
C ASN A 288 -4.84 5.17 13.50
N PRO A 289 -3.74 4.47 13.15
CA PRO A 289 -3.79 3.03 12.85
C PRO A 289 -4.32 2.17 14.01
N ALA A 290 -4.11 2.59 15.26
CA ALA A 290 -4.58 1.84 16.42
C ALA A 290 -6.12 1.72 16.49
N ASN A 291 -6.84 2.62 15.81
CA ASN A 291 -8.31 2.62 15.75
C ASN A 291 -8.88 1.81 14.57
N LEU A 292 -8.06 0.98 13.92
CA LEU A 292 -8.51 -0.06 13.00
C LEU A 292 -9.04 -1.22 13.84
N GLU A 293 -10.24 -1.03 14.37
CA GLU A 293 -11.01 -2.03 15.10
C GLU A 293 -11.99 -2.71 14.14
N CYS A 294 -12.01 -4.04 14.19
CA CYS A 294 -13.24 -4.81 14.41
C CYS A 294 -13.35 -5.02 15.94
#